data_AF-A0A852JW19-F1
#
_entry.id   AF-A0A852JW19-F1
#
_cell.length_a   1.000
_cell.length_b   1.000
_cell.length_c   1.000
_cell.angle_alpha   90.00
_cell.angle_beta   90.00
_cell.angle_gamma   90.00
#
_symmetry.space_group_name_H-M   'P 1'
#
loop_
_entity.id
_entity.type
_entity.pdbx_description
1 polymer ?
#
loop_
_entity_poly.entity_id
_entity_poly.type
_entity_poly.pdbx_seq_one_letter_code
_entity_poly.pdbx_strand_id
1 'polypeptide(L)'
;LSGASPFLGETKQETLANITAVNYDFDEEFFSNTSDLAKDFIQKLLVKDTRKRLTIQEALSHPWITVRLNKEKDLLKDETKVQENKKVENAQLKTKRLREYTIKCHSSMPPNNTYINFERFARIVEDISRVEQGFSTLAASHDSLQEDMDALLSIYNEKEAWYKEESESVRHALSQLKYEYRKMESLQRHLHEDTEAVSASLTGVCGKYAELQSHYESLRQELSEEIKWIQDLMSSFQLENEACVNGNFHSVFNKDINESLMELLNRSCCEEFLAGLNLDVTESHQ
;
A
#
# COMPACT_ATOMS: atom_id res chain seq x y z
N LEU A 1 18.47 15.27 -2.43
CA LEU A 1 18.37 15.36 -0.95
C LEU A 1 17.41 14.27 -0.51
N SER A 2 17.71 13.57 0.58
CA SER A 2 16.98 12.39 1.06
C SER A 2 15.57 12.69 1.60
N GLY A 3 15.29 13.93 1.98
CA GLY A 3 13.99 14.32 2.56
C GLY A 3 13.80 13.97 4.04
N ALA A 4 14.72 13.18 4.62
CA ALA A 4 14.73 12.81 6.03
C ALA A 4 15.87 13.53 6.79
N SER A 5 15.63 13.82 8.07
CA SER A 5 16.64 14.40 8.97
C SER A 5 17.65 13.32 9.41
N PRO A 6 18.97 13.59 9.37
CA PRO A 6 19.98 12.68 9.94
C PRO A 6 19.83 12.41 11.44
N PHE A 7 19.08 13.25 12.16
CA PHE A 7 18.87 13.13 13.61
C PHE A 7 17.54 12.44 13.98
N LEU A 8 16.77 11.97 13.00
CA LEU A 8 15.44 11.43 13.20
C LEU A 8 15.50 10.18 14.09
N GLY A 9 14.79 10.21 15.23
CA GLY A 9 14.55 9.04 16.08
C GLY A 9 13.09 8.60 16.05
N GLU A 10 12.76 7.48 16.69
CA GLU A 10 11.39 6.94 16.76
C GLU A 10 10.43 7.88 17.48
N THR A 11 10.96 8.68 18.41
CA THR A 11 10.18 9.71 19.13
C THR A 11 10.78 11.11 18.97
N LYS A 12 9.95 12.14 19.19
CA LYS A 12 10.40 13.54 19.22
C LYS A 12 11.47 13.77 20.29
N GLN A 13 11.35 13.09 21.43
CA GLN A 13 12.30 13.20 22.54
C GLN A 13 13.67 12.63 22.16
N GLU A 14 13.69 11.48 21.49
CA GLU A 14 14.90 10.86 20.95
C GLU A 14 15.55 11.75 19.88
N THR A 15 14.76 12.30 18.97
CA THR A 15 15.26 13.24 17.95
C THR A 15 15.96 14.45 18.59
N LEU A 16 15.38 15.03 19.66
CA LEU A 16 16.00 16.15 20.38
C LEU A 16 17.28 15.72 21.12
N ALA A 17 17.30 14.51 21.68
CA ALA A 17 18.50 13.96 22.31
C ALA A 17 19.64 13.78 21.28
N ASN A 18 19.32 13.25 20.10
CA ASN A 18 20.25 13.09 18.98
C ASN A 18 20.84 14.42 18.52
N ILE A 19 20.01 15.46 18.36
CA ILE A 19 20.48 16.83 18.03
C ILE A 19 21.43 17.35 19.11
N THR A 20 21.07 17.20 20.39
CA THR A 20 21.85 17.71 21.52
C THR A 20 23.19 16.98 21.66
N ALA A 21 23.20 15.68 21.40
CA ALA A 21 24.40 14.85 21.40
C ALA A 21 25.25 15.04 20.14
N VAL A 22 24.68 15.61 19.07
CA VAL A 22 25.23 15.55 17.70
C VAL A 22 25.45 14.09 17.28
N ASN A 23 24.49 13.24 17.63
CA ASN A 23 24.45 11.83 17.28
C ASN A 23 23.51 11.67 16.08
N TYR A 24 24.06 11.37 14.91
CA TYR A 24 23.31 11.19 13.67
C TYR A 24 23.93 10.07 12.86
N ASP A 25 23.11 9.44 12.04
CA ASP A 25 23.53 8.46 11.04
C ASP A 25 22.91 8.80 9.68
N PHE A 26 23.38 8.09 8.65
CA PHE A 26 22.87 8.22 7.30
C PHE A 26 22.20 6.90 6.93
N ASP A 27 20.98 6.72 7.43
CA ASP A 27 20.16 5.56 7.14
C ASP A 27 20.09 5.27 5.63
N GLU A 28 20.38 4.03 5.26
CA GLU A 28 20.46 3.60 3.86
C GLU A 28 19.11 3.74 3.14
N GLU A 29 18.00 3.57 3.86
CA GLU A 29 16.66 3.73 3.28
C GLU A 29 16.45 5.12 2.68
N PHE A 30 16.96 6.15 3.35
CA PHE A 30 16.79 7.55 2.95
C PHE A 30 18.00 8.11 2.18
N PHE A 31 19.22 7.64 2.48
CA PHE A 31 20.47 8.21 1.98
C PHE A 31 21.20 7.33 0.94
N SER A 32 20.58 6.26 0.45
CA SER A 32 21.11 5.42 -0.65
C SER A 32 21.50 6.23 -1.89
N ASN A 33 20.65 7.18 -2.30
CA ASN A 33 20.87 8.01 -3.50
C ASN A 33 21.70 9.28 -3.22
N THR A 34 22.22 9.45 -2.00
CA THR A 34 23.02 10.63 -1.63
C THR A 34 24.50 10.30 -1.79
N SER A 35 25.21 11.11 -2.58
CA SER A 35 26.63 10.86 -2.88
C SER A 35 27.52 10.97 -1.63
N ASP A 36 28.62 10.22 -1.61
CA ASP A 36 29.56 10.22 -0.49
C ASP A 36 30.18 11.61 -0.24
N LEU A 37 30.42 12.38 -1.31
CA LEU A 37 30.87 13.77 -1.20
C LEU A 37 29.85 14.66 -0.48
N ALA A 38 28.55 14.38 -0.63
CA ALA A 38 27.49 15.10 0.06
C ALA A 38 27.44 14.71 1.55
N LYS A 39 27.59 13.41 1.84
CA LYS A 39 27.64 12.89 3.22
C LYS A 39 28.85 13.46 3.98
N ASP A 40 30.03 13.47 3.37
CA ASP A 40 31.25 14.07 3.91
C ASP A 40 31.09 15.58 4.17
N PHE A 41 30.45 16.30 3.24
CA PHE A 41 30.13 17.72 3.43
C PHE A 41 29.24 17.96 4.65
N ILE A 42 28.16 17.18 4.80
CA ILE A 42 27.24 17.27 5.94
C ILE A 42 27.96 16.96 7.25
N GLN A 43 28.82 15.93 7.27
CA GLN A 43 29.57 15.55 8.47
C GLN A 43 30.49 16.69 8.97
N LYS A 44 31.14 17.40 8.05
CA LYS A 44 32.02 18.53 8.38
C LYS A 44 31.26 19.79 8.83
N LEU A 45 29.96 19.86 8.59
CA LEU A 45 29.07 20.91 9.10
C LEU A 45 28.45 20.55 10.45
N LEU A 46 28.06 19.29 10.64
CA LEU A 46 27.42 18.79 11.85
C LEU A 46 28.44 18.39 12.93
N VAL A 47 29.33 19.33 13.27
CA VAL A 47 30.33 19.15 14.34
C VAL A 47 29.91 19.90 15.60
N LYS A 48 30.00 19.23 16.75
CA LYS A 48 29.65 19.79 18.08
C LYS A 48 30.52 20.98 18.46
N ASP A 49 31.83 20.87 18.21
CA ASP A 49 32.77 21.97 18.39
C ASP A 49 32.66 22.94 17.20
N THR A 50 32.16 24.15 17.46
CA THR A 50 31.95 25.18 16.43
C THR A 50 33.25 25.64 15.78
N ARG A 51 34.41 25.47 16.44
CA ARG A 51 35.71 25.86 15.87
C ARG A 51 36.25 24.87 14.85
N LYS A 52 35.76 23.63 14.89
CA LYS A 52 36.12 22.55 13.95
C LYS A 52 35.14 22.43 12.79
N ARG A 53 34.03 23.17 12.86
CA ARG A 53 33.04 23.25 11.78
C ARG A 53 33.63 24.03 10.62
N LEU A 54 33.36 23.60 9.39
CA LEU A 54 33.76 24.34 8.21
C LEU A 54 33.24 25.79 8.28
N THR A 55 34.13 26.72 7.98
CA THR A 55 33.75 28.11 7.71
C THR A 55 33.02 28.18 6.37
N ILE A 56 32.30 29.29 6.12
CA ILE A 56 31.56 29.51 4.87
C ILE A 56 32.48 29.38 3.65
N GLN A 57 33.69 29.93 3.73
CA GLN A 57 34.67 29.89 2.62
C GLN A 57 35.14 28.45 2.35
N GLU A 58 35.44 27.69 3.41
CA GLU A 58 35.85 26.29 3.28
C GLU A 58 34.70 25.41 2.77
N ALA A 59 33.47 25.67 3.24
CA ALA A 59 32.27 24.98 2.78
C ALA A 59 32.03 25.21 1.28
N LEU A 60 32.12 26.46 0.81
CA LEU A 60 32.00 26.81 -0.62
C LEU A 60 33.10 26.19 -1.48
N SER A 61 34.29 25.95 -0.91
CA SER A 61 35.40 25.29 -1.60
C SER A 61 35.28 23.76 -1.65
N HIS A 62 34.30 23.17 -0.96
CA HIS A 62 34.17 21.73 -0.86
C HIS A 62 33.93 21.07 -2.23
N PRO A 63 34.53 19.91 -2.54
CA PRO A 63 34.35 19.20 -3.81
C PRO A 63 32.89 18.97 -4.19
N TRP A 64 32.02 18.74 -3.20
CA TRP A 64 30.58 18.56 -3.43
C TRP A 64 29.91 19.80 -4.08
N ILE A 65 30.35 21.01 -3.72
CA ILE A 65 29.83 22.27 -4.27
C ILE A 65 30.57 22.63 -5.56
N THR A 66 31.89 22.53 -5.57
CA THR A 66 32.73 22.98 -6.70
C THR A 66 32.59 22.11 -7.96
N VAL A 67 32.34 20.80 -7.83
CA VAL A 67 32.11 19.92 -8.99
C VAL A 67 30.85 20.33 -9.78
N ARG A 68 29.80 20.84 -9.11
CA ARG A 68 28.62 21.38 -9.80
C ARG A 68 28.94 22.69 -10.52
N LEU A 69 29.60 23.62 -9.83
CA LEU A 69 29.93 24.94 -10.38
C LEU A 69 30.88 24.86 -11.59
N ASN A 70 31.78 23.88 -11.61
CA ASN A 70 32.70 23.68 -12.73
C ASN A 70 32.00 23.08 -13.95
N LYS A 71 31.07 22.12 -13.76
CA LYS A 71 30.24 21.58 -14.85
C LYS A 71 29.39 22.67 -15.50
N GLU A 72 28.82 23.57 -14.72
CA GLU A 72 28.00 24.69 -15.20
C GLU A 72 28.84 25.73 -15.97
N LYS A 73 30.07 26.00 -15.51
CA LYS A 73 31.01 26.92 -16.18
C LYS A 73 31.59 26.37 -17.48
N ASP A 74 31.78 25.06 -17.59
CA ASP A 74 32.29 24.45 -18.82
C ASP A 74 31.23 24.45 -19.93
N LEU A 75 29.94 24.32 -19.58
CA LEU A 75 28.82 24.46 -20.53
C LEU A 75 28.66 25.90 -21.04
N LEU A 76 28.86 26.91 -20.20
CA LEU A 76 28.77 28.33 -20.58
C LEU A 76 29.98 28.84 -21.40
N LYS A 77 31.13 28.16 -21.32
CA LYS A 77 32.37 28.55 -22.03
C LYS A 77 32.39 28.16 -23.51
N ASP A 78 31.63 27.15 -23.91
CA ASP A 78 31.60 26.70 -25.30
C ASP A 78 30.79 27.64 -26.20
N GLU A 79 29.76 28.31 -25.67
CA GLU A 79 28.95 29.27 -26.42
C GLU A 79 29.61 30.66 -26.56
N THR A 80 30.40 31.08 -25.57
CA THR A 80 30.99 32.44 -25.52
C THR A 80 32.26 32.58 -26.35
N LYS A 81 33.09 31.53 -26.47
CA LYS A 81 34.39 31.59 -27.19
C LYS A 81 34.27 31.73 -28.71
N VAL A 82 33.15 31.31 -29.31
CA VAL A 82 32.97 31.37 -30.78
C VAL A 82 32.50 32.75 -31.25
N GLN A 83 31.86 33.55 -30.39
CA GLN A 83 31.25 34.83 -30.79
C GLN A 83 32.14 36.06 -30.56
N GLU A 84 32.98 36.09 -29.51
CA GLU A 84 33.77 37.29 -29.17
C GLU A 84 34.89 37.62 -30.18
N ASN A 85 35.51 36.60 -30.79
CA ASN A 85 36.74 36.81 -31.58
C ASN A 85 36.52 37.19 -33.06
N LYS A 86 35.30 37.21 -33.60
CA LYS A 86 35.05 37.49 -35.03
C LYS A 86 34.34 38.81 -35.34
N LYS A 87 33.72 39.48 -34.37
CA LYS A 87 32.78 40.57 -34.66
C LYS A 87 33.30 41.99 -34.38
N VAL A 88 34.34 42.14 -33.54
CA VAL A 88 34.82 43.47 -33.11
C VAL A 88 35.70 44.17 -34.18
N GLU A 89 36.44 43.44 -35.01
CA GLU A 89 37.33 44.06 -36.02
C GLU A 89 36.61 44.61 -37.26
N ASN A 90 35.40 44.15 -37.58
CA ASN A 90 34.71 44.51 -38.83
C ASN A 90 33.80 45.75 -38.75
N ALA A 91 33.55 46.29 -37.55
CA ALA A 91 32.67 47.45 -37.35
C ALA A 91 33.41 48.78 -37.21
N GLN A 92 34.73 48.77 -36.96
CA GLN A 92 35.48 49.99 -36.71
C GLN A 92 35.84 50.71 -38.02
N LEU A 93 35.21 51.86 -38.27
CA LEU A 93 35.50 52.67 -39.44
C LEU A 93 36.95 53.19 -39.34
N LYS A 94 37.80 52.87 -40.32
CA LYS A 94 39.24 53.18 -40.30
C LYS A 94 39.50 54.68 -40.53
N THR A 95 39.45 55.48 -39.47
CA THR A 95 39.68 56.94 -39.52
C THR A 95 41.14 57.36 -39.34
N LYS A 96 42.06 56.42 -39.07
CA LYS A 96 43.48 56.67 -38.74
C LYS A 96 44.19 57.57 -39.75
N ARG A 97 44.05 57.28 -41.05
CA ARG A 97 44.70 58.04 -42.13
C ARG A 97 44.16 59.48 -42.24
N LEU A 98 42.86 59.67 -41.96
CA LEU A 98 42.21 60.97 -41.95
C LEU A 98 42.58 61.80 -40.70
N ARG A 99 42.72 61.13 -39.54
CA ARG A 99 43.23 61.72 -38.29
C ARG A 99 44.66 62.25 -38.48
N GLU A 100 45.54 61.41 -39.02
CA GLU A 100 46.95 61.75 -39.27
C GLU A 100 47.09 62.92 -40.23
N TYR A 101 46.34 62.93 -41.34
CA TYR A 101 46.34 64.04 -42.29
C TYR A 101 45.86 65.35 -41.66
N THR A 102 44.78 65.30 -40.87
CA THR A 102 44.22 66.48 -40.19
C THR A 102 45.23 67.13 -39.23
N ILE A 103 45.96 66.32 -38.45
CA ILE A 103 46.99 66.78 -37.50
C ILE A 103 48.23 67.33 -38.22
N LYS A 104 48.59 66.77 -39.38
CA LYS A 104 49.81 67.14 -40.13
C LYS A 104 49.64 68.44 -40.95
N CYS A 105 48.41 68.85 -41.25
CA CYS A 105 48.09 70.00 -42.10
C CYS A 105 47.87 71.34 -41.35
N HIS A 106 48.62 71.60 -40.28
CA HIS A 106 48.53 72.85 -39.54
C HIS A 106 49.65 73.84 -39.92
N SER A 107 49.33 74.81 -40.76
CA SER A 107 49.98 76.14 -40.70
C SER A 107 49.13 77.32 -41.24
N SER A 108 47.96 77.11 -41.86
CA SER A 108 47.16 78.26 -42.36
C SER A 108 45.64 78.08 -42.46
N MET A 109 45.05 76.96 -42.02
CA MET A 109 43.62 76.66 -42.27
C MET A 109 42.76 76.80 -41.00
N PRO A 110 41.55 77.39 -41.08
CA PRO A 110 40.64 77.53 -39.93
C PRO A 110 40.20 76.17 -39.37
N PRO A 111 39.72 76.10 -38.12
CA PRO A 111 39.39 74.84 -37.44
C PRO A 111 38.39 74.01 -38.26
N ASN A 112 38.84 72.88 -38.77
CA ASN A 112 38.07 72.02 -39.67
C ASN A 112 37.25 71.01 -38.86
N ASN A 113 35.96 71.30 -38.64
CA ASN A 113 35.01 70.45 -37.90
C ASN A 113 34.69 69.10 -38.58
N THR A 114 35.13 68.92 -39.83
CA THR A 114 34.84 67.72 -40.64
C THR A 114 35.36 66.44 -39.98
N TYR A 115 36.60 66.44 -39.49
CA TYR A 115 37.18 65.26 -38.82
C TYR A 115 36.44 64.88 -37.53
N ILE A 116 36.10 65.88 -36.71
CA ILE A 116 35.37 65.68 -35.44
C ILE A 116 33.97 65.10 -35.72
N ASN A 117 33.28 65.59 -36.75
CA ASN A 117 31.98 65.05 -37.16
C ASN A 117 32.08 63.61 -37.68
N PHE A 118 33.13 63.27 -38.44
CA PHE A 118 33.37 61.90 -38.90
C PHE A 118 33.69 60.94 -37.74
N GLU A 119 34.47 61.36 -36.75
CA GLU A 119 34.75 60.53 -35.58
C GLU A 119 33.49 60.31 -34.71
N ARG A 120 32.64 61.34 -34.56
CA ARG A 120 31.33 61.21 -33.90
C ARG A 120 30.41 60.26 -34.64
N PHE A 121 30.30 60.41 -35.96
CA PHE A 121 29.51 59.53 -36.80
C PHE A 121 29.99 58.07 -36.71
N ALA A 122 31.31 57.85 -36.76
CA ALA A 122 31.87 56.51 -36.68
C ALA A 122 31.53 55.80 -35.36
N ARG A 123 31.62 56.53 -34.23
CA ARG A 123 31.22 55.99 -32.92
C ARG A 123 29.72 55.67 -32.86
N ILE A 124 28.87 56.53 -33.42
CA ILE A 124 27.42 56.28 -33.46
C ILE A 124 27.11 55.01 -34.26
N VAL A 125 27.78 54.79 -35.39
CA VAL A 125 27.60 53.56 -36.19
C VAL A 125 28.05 52.32 -35.42
N GLU A 126 29.20 52.39 -34.72
CA GLU A 126 29.68 51.30 -33.86
C GLU A 126 28.69 51.01 -32.72
N ASP A 127 28.13 52.04 -32.09
CA ASP A 127 27.14 51.91 -31.01
C ASP A 127 25.83 51.30 -31.54
N ILE A 128 25.36 51.72 -32.72
CA ILE A 128 24.17 51.13 -33.38
C ILE A 128 24.41 49.63 -33.63
N SER A 129 25.56 49.26 -34.19
CA SER A 129 25.88 47.84 -34.42
C SER A 129 25.96 47.02 -33.13
N ARG A 130 26.46 47.60 -32.03
CA ARG A 130 26.45 46.96 -30.70
C ARG A 130 25.02 46.75 -30.19
N VAL A 131 24.16 47.74 -30.37
CA VAL A 131 22.74 47.66 -29.96
C VAL A 131 21.99 46.62 -30.79
N GLU A 132 22.17 46.58 -32.11
CA GLU A 132 21.57 45.57 -33.00
C GLU A 132 22.00 44.14 -32.62
N GLN A 133 23.28 43.96 -32.28
CA GLN A 133 23.76 42.68 -31.76
C GLN A 133 23.10 42.34 -30.43
N GLY A 134 22.95 43.31 -29.52
CA GLY A 134 22.26 43.14 -28.25
C GLY A 134 20.80 42.70 -28.42
N PHE A 135 20.06 43.30 -29.35
CA PHE A 135 18.71 42.87 -29.70
C PHE A 135 18.68 41.46 -30.29
N SER A 136 19.64 41.11 -31.14
CA SER A 136 19.74 39.76 -31.71
C SER A 136 19.97 38.71 -30.61
N THR A 137 20.85 39.00 -29.64
CA THR A 137 21.07 38.09 -28.50
C THR A 137 19.86 38.01 -27.58
N LEU A 138 19.16 39.14 -27.37
CA LEU A 138 17.95 39.17 -26.57
C LEU A 138 16.82 38.36 -27.21
N ALA A 139 16.64 38.48 -28.53
CA ALA A 139 15.67 37.67 -29.27
C ALA A 139 15.98 36.18 -29.13
N ALA A 140 17.24 35.76 -29.31
CA ALA A 140 17.65 34.37 -29.10
C ALA A 140 17.36 33.87 -27.68
N SER A 141 17.59 34.71 -26.65
CA SER A 141 17.27 34.35 -25.27
C SER A 141 15.76 34.24 -25.01
N HIS A 142 14.96 35.07 -25.66
CA HIS A 142 13.50 34.99 -25.59
C HIS A 142 12.99 33.70 -26.23
N ASP A 143 13.50 33.34 -27.41
CA ASP A 143 13.13 32.11 -28.10
C ASP A 143 13.52 30.86 -27.29
N SER A 144 14.72 30.85 -26.68
CA SER A 144 15.13 29.78 -25.76
C SER A 144 14.22 29.67 -24.53
N LEU A 145 13.83 30.80 -23.93
CA LEU A 145 12.89 30.77 -22.80
C LEU A 145 11.51 30.26 -23.22
N GLN A 146 11.07 30.61 -24.42
CA GLN A 146 9.81 30.14 -24.98
C GLN A 146 9.84 28.60 -25.16
N GLU A 147 10.94 28.05 -25.68
CA GLU A 147 11.14 26.60 -25.79
C GLU A 147 11.09 25.91 -24.42
N ASP A 148 11.74 26.49 -23.40
CA ASP A 148 11.70 25.98 -22.03
C ASP A 148 10.28 26.01 -21.44
N MET A 149 9.53 27.09 -21.68
CA MET A 149 8.13 27.21 -21.24
C MET A 149 7.24 26.16 -21.91
N ASP A 150 7.40 25.94 -23.22
CA ASP A 150 6.64 24.95 -23.97
C ASP A 150 6.98 23.52 -23.51
N ALA A 151 8.24 23.24 -23.18
CA ALA A 151 8.66 21.97 -22.58
C ALA A 151 8.01 21.74 -21.21
N LEU A 152 7.99 22.77 -20.34
CA LEU A 152 7.35 22.70 -19.02
C LEU A 152 5.84 22.46 -19.15
N LEU A 153 5.16 23.14 -20.08
CA LEU A 153 3.75 22.93 -20.35
C LEU A 153 3.46 21.51 -20.84
N SER A 154 4.32 20.98 -21.71
CA SER A 154 4.22 19.58 -22.19
C SER A 154 4.32 18.58 -21.04
N ILE A 155 5.34 18.71 -20.18
CA ILE A 155 5.52 17.86 -19.00
C ILE A 155 4.33 17.97 -18.05
N TYR A 156 3.84 19.18 -17.80
CA TYR A 156 2.68 19.40 -16.94
C TYR A 156 1.44 18.69 -17.49
N ASN A 157 1.15 18.83 -18.78
CA ASN A 157 -0.01 18.20 -19.42
C ASN A 157 0.08 16.67 -19.40
N GLU A 158 1.27 16.11 -19.66
CA GLU A 158 1.52 14.66 -19.57
C GLU A 158 1.29 14.14 -18.15
N LYS A 159 1.82 14.85 -17.14
CA LYS A 159 1.60 14.49 -15.74
C LYS A 159 0.13 14.61 -15.33
N GLU A 160 -0.56 15.67 -15.75
CA GLU A 160 -1.98 15.83 -15.45
C GLU A 160 -2.82 14.70 -16.07
N ALA A 161 -2.51 14.27 -17.29
CA ALA A 161 -3.16 13.13 -17.93
C ALA A 161 -2.90 11.82 -17.16
N TRP A 162 -1.65 11.58 -16.78
CA TRP A 162 -1.27 10.39 -16.00
C TRP A 162 -2.00 10.31 -14.66
N TYR A 163 -2.07 11.42 -13.91
CA TYR A 163 -2.79 11.45 -12.64
C TYR A 163 -4.29 11.19 -12.81
N LYS A 164 -4.89 11.66 -13.91
CA LYS A 164 -6.29 11.37 -14.21
C LYS A 164 -6.48 9.87 -14.43
N GLU A 165 -5.69 9.26 -15.30
CA GLU A 165 -5.77 7.82 -15.60
C GLU A 165 -5.55 6.95 -14.34
N GLU A 166 -4.53 7.25 -13.54
CA GLU A 166 -4.26 6.51 -12.31
C GLU A 166 -5.41 6.64 -11.31
N SER A 167 -5.98 7.84 -11.16
CA SER A 167 -7.15 8.06 -10.30
C SER A 167 -8.38 7.28 -10.77
N GLU A 168 -8.55 7.13 -12.09
CA GLU A 168 -9.62 6.36 -12.68
C GLU A 168 -9.40 4.87 -12.45
N SER A 169 -8.20 4.35 -12.70
CA SER A 169 -7.81 2.97 -12.43
C SER A 169 -8.11 2.56 -10.99
N VAL A 170 -7.65 3.36 -10.01
CA VAL A 170 -7.91 3.12 -8.58
C VAL A 170 -9.42 3.10 -8.28
N ARG A 171 -10.20 3.99 -8.90
CA ARG A 171 -11.65 4.05 -8.71
C ARG A 171 -12.36 2.80 -9.26
N HIS A 172 -11.90 2.29 -10.40
CA HIS A 172 -12.41 1.03 -10.97
C HIS A 172 -12.06 -0.16 -10.07
N ALA A 173 -10.81 -0.28 -9.62
CA ALA A 173 -10.37 -1.33 -8.71
C ALA A 173 -11.15 -1.33 -7.39
N LEU A 174 -11.38 -0.15 -6.80
CA LEU A 174 -12.17 -0.02 -5.57
C LEU A 174 -13.64 -0.38 -5.78
N SER A 175 -14.20 -0.05 -6.95
CA SER A 175 -15.57 -0.44 -7.31
C SER A 175 -15.69 -1.96 -7.48
N GLN A 176 -14.70 -2.59 -8.11
CA GLN A 176 -14.62 -4.04 -8.26
C GLN A 176 -14.48 -4.72 -6.89
N LEU A 177 -13.62 -4.22 -6.01
CA LEU A 177 -13.44 -4.76 -4.66
C LEU A 177 -14.74 -4.65 -3.84
N LYS A 178 -15.45 -3.51 -3.93
CA LYS A 178 -16.77 -3.34 -3.29
C LYS A 178 -17.80 -4.33 -3.80
N TYR A 179 -17.80 -4.63 -5.10
CA TYR A 179 -18.70 -5.62 -5.68
C TYR A 179 -18.39 -7.02 -5.15
N GLU A 180 -17.12 -7.45 -5.17
CA GLU A 180 -16.71 -8.75 -4.65
C GLU A 180 -16.99 -8.88 -3.15
N TYR A 181 -16.75 -7.83 -2.36
CA TYR A 181 -17.11 -7.81 -0.94
C TYR A 181 -18.61 -8.05 -0.74
N ARG A 182 -19.47 -7.34 -1.46
CA ARG A 182 -20.94 -7.52 -1.36
C ARG A 182 -21.37 -8.93 -1.78
N LYS A 183 -20.73 -9.50 -2.81
CA LYS A 183 -20.96 -10.86 -3.26
C LYS A 183 -20.58 -11.88 -2.17
N MET A 184 -19.40 -11.73 -1.57
CA MET A 184 -18.95 -12.59 -0.46
C MET A 184 -19.85 -12.46 0.76
N GLU A 185 -20.28 -11.25 1.12
CA GLU A 185 -21.18 -11.00 2.24
C GLU A 185 -22.56 -11.65 2.02
N SER A 186 -23.05 -11.65 0.78
CA SER A 186 -24.29 -12.38 0.42
C SER A 186 -24.12 -13.89 0.58
N LEU A 187 -22.98 -14.43 0.14
CA LEU A 187 -22.69 -15.87 0.26
C LEU A 187 -22.52 -16.28 1.73
N GLN A 188 -21.89 -15.44 2.54
CA GLN A 188 -21.77 -15.65 3.98
C GLN A 188 -23.15 -15.66 4.66
N ARG A 189 -24.06 -14.75 4.30
CA ARG A 189 -25.44 -14.75 4.81
C ARG A 189 -26.18 -16.05 4.46
N HIS A 190 -26.10 -16.49 3.21
CA HIS A 190 -26.71 -17.76 2.79
C HIS A 190 -26.14 -18.96 3.56
N LEU A 191 -24.81 -19.04 3.71
CA LEU A 191 -24.19 -20.14 4.47
C LEU A 191 -24.59 -20.13 5.95
N HIS A 192 -24.79 -18.95 6.52
CA HIS A 192 -25.27 -18.80 7.88
C HIS A 192 -26.71 -19.32 8.01
N GLU A 193 -27.59 -18.95 7.10
CA GLU A 193 -28.98 -19.46 7.02
C GLU A 193 -28.99 -21.00 6.88
N ASP A 194 -28.14 -21.58 6.02
CA ASP A 194 -28.01 -23.03 5.86
C ASP A 194 -27.53 -23.70 7.16
N THR A 195 -26.57 -23.09 7.86
CA THR A 195 -26.04 -23.60 9.13
C THR A 195 -27.12 -23.59 10.20
N GLU A 196 -27.91 -22.52 10.28
CA GLU A 196 -29.04 -22.42 11.19
C GLU A 196 -30.11 -23.47 10.86
N ALA A 197 -30.44 -23.67 9.58
CA ALA A 197 -31.39 -24.68 9.14
C ALA A 197 -30.95 -26.11 9.51
N VAL A 198 -29.69 -26.45 9.29
CA VAL A 198 -29.11 -27.73 9.70
C VAL A 198 -29.15 -27.88 11.22
N SER A 199 -28.81 -26.83 11.96
CA SER A 199 -28.87 -26.86 13.43
C SER A 199 -30.29 -27.11 13.94
N ALA A 200 -31.29 -26.45 13.36
CA ALA A 200 -32.70 -26.65 13.69
C ALA A 200 -33.14 -28.10 13.40
N SER A 201 -32.77 -28.64 12.24
CA SER A 201 -33.03 -30.04 11.89
C SER A 201 -32.40 -31.01 12.90
N LEU A 202 -31.13 -30.78 13.26
CA LEU A 202 -30.42 -31.58 14.25
C LEU A 202 -31.10 -31.50 15.62
N THR A 203 -31.51 -30.31 16.09
CA THR A 203 -32.24 -30.19 17.35
C THR A 203 -33.57 -30.96 17.32
N GLY A 204 -34.26 -30.97 16.18
CA GLY A 204 -35.47 -31.78 15.99
C GLY A 204 -35.20 -33.29 16.08
N VAL A 205 -34.12 -33.77 15.46
CA VAL A 205 -33.70 -35.18 15.54
C VAL A 205 -33.27 -35.55 16.97
N CYS A 206 -32.50 -34.70 17.64
CA CYS A 206 -32.13 -34.88 19.04
C CYS A 206 -33.35 -34.93 19.96
N GLY A 207 -34.36 -34.09 19.71
CA GLY A 207 -35.63 -34.12 20.44
C GLY A 207 -36.35 -35.46 20.30
N LYS A 208 -36.52 -35.95 19.06
CA LYS A 208 -37.13 -37.27 18.80
C LYS A 208 -36.35 -38.41 19.45
N TYR A 209 -35.01 -38.35 19.42
CA TYR A 209 -34.18 -39.34 20.09
C TYR A 209 -34.38 -39.33 21.61
N ALA A 210 -34.46 -38.14 22.22
CA ALA A 210 -34.70 -38.01 23.66
C ALA A 210 -36.10 -38.54 24.06
N GLU A 211 -37.13 -38.28 23.25
CA GLU A 211 -38.47 -38.85 23.43
C GLU A 211 -38.44 -40.38 23.38
N LEU A 212 -37.79 -40.94 22.36
CA LEU A 212 -37.63 -42.39 22.22
C LEU A 212 -36.85 -43.00 23.38
N GLN A 213 -35.79 -42.33 23.84
CA GLN A 213 -35.01 -42.77 25.00
C GLN A 213 -35.85 -42.78 26.28
N SER A 214 -36.65 -41.73 26.51
CA SER A 214 -37.57 -41.69 27.65
C SER A 214 -38.61 -42.81 27.59
N HIS A 215 -39.11 -43.14 26.40
CA HIS A 215 -40.04 -44.24 26.20
C HIS A 215 -39.41 -45.59 26.58
N TYR A 216 -38.20 -45.87 26.10
CA TYR A 216 -37.47 -47.09 26.49
C TYR A 216 -37.17 -47.16 27.98
N GLU A 217 -36.86 -46.04 28.63
CA GLU A 217 -36.64 -45.99 30.08
C GLU A 217 -37.93 -46.29 30.87
N SER A 218 -39.09 -45.80 30.40
CA SER A 218 -40.40 -46.14 30.97
C SER A 218 -40.69 -47.64 30.83
N LEU A 219 -40.55 -48.19 29.62
CA LEU A 219 -40.78 -49.61 29.37
C LEU A 219 -39.84 -50.49 30.20
N ARG A 220 -38.59 -50.07 30.40
CA ARG A 220 -37.63 -50.75 31.28
C ARG A 220 -38.09 -50.74 32.73
N GLN A 221 -38.68 -49.65 33.21
CA GLN A 221 -39.23 -49.56 34.57
C GLN A 221 -40.43 -50.49 34.72
N GLU A 222 -41.40 -50.45 33.80
CA GLU A 222 -42.56 -51.35 33.80
C GLU A 222 -42.14 -52.82 33.83
N LEU A 223 -41.21 -53.21 32.95
CA LEU A 223 -40.67 -54.58 32.94
C LEU A 223 -40.02 -54.95 34.29
N SER A 224 -39.30 -54.00 34.92
CA SER A 224 -38.66 -54.25 36.21
C SER A 224 -39.67 -54.40 37.36
N GLU A 225 -40.78 -53.66 37.31
CA GLU A 225 -41.88 -53.78 38.26
C GLU A 225 -42.61 -55.11 38.10
N GLU A 226 -42.89 -55.52 36.86
CA GLU A 226 -43.47 -56.84 36.54
C GLU A 226 -42.58 -57.99 37.02
N ILE A 227 -41.28 -57.93 36.73
CA ILE A 227 -40.31 -58.93 37.21
C ILE A 227 -40.31 -58.98 38.74
N LYS A 228 -40.30 -57.82 39.40
CA LYS A 228 -40.33 -57.75 40.87
C LYS A 228 -41.63 -58.32 41.42
N TRP A 229 -42.77 -58.00 40.81
CA TRP A 229 -44.07 -58.55 41.19
C TRP A 229 -44.08 -60.07 41.08
N ILE A 230 -43.56 -60.64 39.99
CA ILE A 230 -43.40 -62.10 39.83
C ILE A 230 -42.48 -62.68 40.92
N GLN A 231 -41.36 -62.02 41.22
CA GLN A 231 -40.44 -62.47 42.28
C GLN A 231 -41.09 -62.46 43.67
N ASP A 232 -41.85 -61.41 44.00
CA ASP A 232 -42.58 -61.29 45.27
C ASP A 232 -43.69 -62.35 45.35
N LEU A 233 -44.42 -62.57 44.25
CA LEU A 233 -45.44 -63.61 44.14
C LEU A 233 -44.84 -65.02 44.34
N MET A 234 -43.73 -65.34 43.66
CA MET A 234 -43.05 -66.62 43.86
C MET A 234 -42.51 -66.78 45.28
N SER A 235 -42.04 -65.71 45.91
CA SER A 235 -41.59 -65.71 47.30
C SER A 235 -42.73 -65.97 48.28
N SER A 236 -43.93 -65.45 48.02
CA SER A 236 -45.12 -65.76 48.83
C SER A 236 -45.53 -67.24 48.77
N PHE A 237 -45.40 -67.90 47.61
CA PHE A 237 -45.66 -69.34 47.47
C PHE A 237 -44.60 -70.20 48.18
N GLN A 238 -43.36 -69.72 48.31
CA GLN A 238 -42.32 -70.42 49.07
C GLN A 238 -42.52 -70.29 50.59
N LEU A 239 -43.11 -69.18 51.07
CA LEU A 239 -43.42 -68.99 52.49
C LEU A 239 -44.62 -69.83 52.96
N GLU A 240 -45.61 -70.07 52.08
CA GLU A 240 -46.76 -70.95 52.39
C GLU A 240 -46.41 -72.45 52.30
N ASN A 241 -45.32 -72.82 51.61
CA ASN A 241 -44.91 -74.22 51.44
C ASN A 241 -44.02 -74.78 52.58
N GLU A 242 -43.78 -74.02 53.65
CA GLU A 242 -43.22 -74.60 54.89
C GLU A 242 -44.26 -75.38 55.71
N ALA A 243 -45.49 -75.48 55.19
CA ALA A 243 -46.59 -76.22 55.82
C ALA A 243 -47.40 -77.12 54.88
N CYS A 244 -46.83 -77.76 53.84
CA CYS A 244 -47.39 -79.02 53.31
C CYS A 244 -46.46 -79.78 52.34
N VAL A 245 -46.71 -81.08 52.25
CA VAL A 245 -45.92 -82.13 51.59
C VAL A 245 -45.91 -82.02 50.05
N ASN A 246 -44.70 -82.16 49.49
CA ASN A 246 -44.32 -82.83 48.24
C ASN A 246 -45.44 -83.04 47.18
N GLY A 247 -45.54 -82.13 46.21
CA GLY A 247 -46.44 -82.27 45.06
C GLY A 247 -45.96 -81.49 43.85
N ASN A 248 -45.88 -82.16 42.70
CA ASN A 248 -45.33 -81.78 41.40
C ASN A 248 -46.02 -80.59 40.68
N PHE A 249 -46.43 -79.54 41.39
CA PHE A 249 -47.20 -78.42 40.83
C PHE A 249 -46.37 -77.43 40.00
N HIS A 250 -45.06 -77.37 40.22
CA HIS A 250 -44.20 -76.34 39.60
C HIS A 250 -43.95 -76.55 38.10
N SER A 251 -44.11 -77.78 37.59
CA SER A 251 -43.75 -78.17 36.21
C SER A 251 -44.85 -77.87 35.18
N VAL A 252 -46.13 -77.89 35.56
CA VAL A 252 -47.25 -77.73 34.63
C VAL A 252 -47.51 -76.24 34.38
N PHE A 253 -47.51 -75.44 35.44
CA PHE A 253 -47.68 -73.98 35.35
C PHE A 253 -46.55 -73.31 34.54
N ASN A 254 -45.31 -73.79 34.66
CA ASN A 254 -44.16 -73.21 33.95
C ASN A 254 -44.17 -73.45 32.43
N LYS A 255 -44.89 -74.46 31.95
CA LYS A 255 -44.86 -74.83 30.53
C LYS A 255 -45.85 -74.02 29.71
N ASP A 256 -47.10 -73.95 30.17
CA ASP A 256 -48.16 -73.17 29.51
C ASP A 256 -47.89 -71.65 29.55
N ILE A 257 -47.30 -71.16 30.65
CA ILE A 257 -46.93 -69.74 30.77
C ILE A 257 -45.77 -69.40 29.82
N ASN A 258 -44.76 -70.27 29.69
CA ASN A 258 -43.66 -70.04 28.74
C ASN A 258 -44.13 -70.08 27.29
N GLU A 259 -45.05 -70.98 26.96
CA GLU A 259 -45.60 -71.09 25.60
C GLU A 259 -46.44 -69.84 25.24
N SER A 260 -47.22 -69.33 26.18
CA SER A 260 -48.01 -68.09 26.03
C SER A 260 -47.13 -66.82 25.95
N LEU A 261 -46.07 -66.75 26.76
CA LEU A 261 -45.10 -65.65 26.70
C LEU A 261 -44.32 -65.63 25.38
N MET A 262 -43.96 -66.80 24.86
CA MET A 262 -43.30 -66.93 23.56
C MET A 262 -44.19 -66.44 22.41
N GLU A 263 -45.50 -66.71 22.43
CA GLU A 263 -46.42 -66.19 21.42
C GLU A 263 -46.58 -64.65 21.49
N LEU A 264 -46.60 -64.06 22.68
CA LEU A 264 -46.74 -62.60 22.85
C LEU A 264 -45.49 -61.82 22.42
N LEU A 265 -44.31 -62.34 22.73
CA LEU A 265 -43.03 -61.74 22.31
C LEU A 265 -42.86 -61.82 20.78
N ASN A 266 -43.26 -62.91 20.14
CA ASN A 266 -43.15 -63.05 18.69
C ASN A 266 -44.10 -62.11 17.93
N ARG A 267 -45.25 -61.79 18.53
CA ARG A 267 -46.29 -60.96 17.89
C ARG A 267 -46.01 -59.45 18.02
N SER A 268 -45.50 -58.99 19.16
CA SER A 268 -45.22 -57.56 19.42
C SER A 268 -43.97 -57.03 18.71
N CYS A 269 -42.91 -57.83 18.61
CA CYS A 269 -41.67 -57.40 17.94
C CYS A 269 -41.81 -57.24 16.40
N CYS A 270 -42.84 -57.82 15.78
CA CYS A 270 -43.00 -57.82 14.32
C CYS A 270 -43.80 -56.63 13.76
N GLU A 271 -44.77 -56.08 14.50
CA GLU A 271 -45.66 -55.02 13.96
C GLU A 271 -45.07 -53.60 14.12
N GLU A 272 -44.41 -53.29 15.24
CA GLU A 272 -43.91 -51.93 15.50
C GLU A 272 -42.59 -51.61 14.76
N PHE A 273 -41.75 -52.62 14.52
CA PHE A 273 -40.45 -52.43 13.85
C PHE A 273 -40.59 -52.16 12.34
N LEU A 274 -41.67 -52.65 11.71
CA LEU A 274 -41.95 -52.44 10.28
C LEU A 274 -42.64 -51.10 9.99
N ALA A 275 -43.38 -50.53 10.95
CA ALA A 275 -44.03 -49.23 10.79
C ALA A 275 -43.05 -48.05 10.88
N GLY A 276 -41.96 -48.18 11.64
CA GLY A 276 -40.97 -47.11 11.85
C GLY A 276 -39.96 -46.91 10.71
N LEU A 277 -39.88 -47.82 9.74
CA LEU A 277 -38.88 -47.79 8.65
C LEU A 277 -39.36 -47.14 7.34
N ASN A 278 -40.60 -46.67 7.25
CA ASN A 278 -41.05 -45.85 6.13
C ASN A 278 -40.57 -44.40 6.31
N LEU A 279 -39.25 -44.20 6.18
CA LEU A 279 -38.66 -42.88 5.98
C LEU A 279 -38.80 -42.53 4.49
N ASP A 280 -39.65 -41.55 4.21
CA ASP A 280 -39.76 -40.86 2.92
C ASP A 280 -38.37 -40.33 2.51
N VAL A 281 -37.67 -41.08 1.67
CA VAL A 281 -36.58 -40.56 0.84
C VAL A 281 -37.22 -40.08 -0.45
N THR A 282 -37.77 -38.87 -0.42
CA THR A 282 -38.01 -38.12 -1.64
C THR A 282 -36.71 -37.43 -2.02
N GLU A 283 -35.98 -38.04 -2.95
CA GLU A 283 -34.89 -37.40 -3.69
C GLU A 283 -35.45 -36.17 -4.42
N SER A 284 -35.17 -34.97 -3.89
CA SER A 284 -35.32 -33.72 -4.63
C SER A 284 -34.08 -33.51 -5.48
N HIS A 285 -34.19 -33.88 -6.76
CA HIS A 285 -33.42 -33.31 -7.85
C HIS A 285 -33.61 -31.77 -7.87
N GLN A 286 -32.54 -31.01 -7.66
CA GLN A 286 -32.12 -29.92 -8.56
C GLN A 286 -30.68 -29.48 -8.29
#